data_AF-A0A0F0LDD1-F1
#
_entry.id   AF-A0A0F0LDD1-F1
#
_cell.length_a   1.000
_cell.length_b   1.000
_cell.length_c   1.000
_cell.angle_alpha   90.00
_cell.angle_beta   90.00
_cell.angle_gamma   90.00
#
_symmetry.space_group_name_H-M   'P 1'
#
loop_
_entity.id
_entity.type
_entity.pdbx_description
1 polymer ?
#
loop_
_entity_poly.entity_id
_entity_poly.type
_entity_poly.pdbx_seq_one_letter_code
_entity_poly.pdbx_strand_id
1 'polypeptide(L)'
;MGLFSRRKKQDDDVTPESAPAAAEVGSDAETSVSASGIAPGSEPSGEAAAPVVNVSVQAFRGLGSPSGPAVAPPAETPEAGHDLIDPVADETPIAPAQAQSPSGRPPLPLAPVDPPEQTESIPGMPDNALLRDALAQLGDDASQAELLGVLRQSLQGHLFLRVSGDAGEQIKEGRPLAIAVVNDGESSFMLAFSSAAAVRDSVQQGDEDPAETSAVVQPVQAVYQNVIDGPFAGLIIDNASEPHRVVFPSEILQKALEEADPTFAVKTLLAAPREADSEARVAEALTTARLWVAVSDVDGDGQYGVAEAHTADGSRYLQLFSHPLEVIALGRGDQPLPFTAEQIGGVLVQQPGMSGVLVDAAGPAIAVSREALAPVIALAPAE
;
A
#
# COMPACT_ATOMS: atom_id res chain seq x y z
N MET A 1 -45.15 -15.98 14.61
CA MET A 1 -46.34 -16.02 15.49
C MET A 1 -45.92 -16.54 16.86
N GLY A 2 -46.21 -15.77 17.92
CA GLY A 2 -46.59 -16.32 19.23
C GLY A 2 -45.55 -16.97 20.17
N LEU A 3 -45.25 -16.22 21.24
CA LEU A 3 -45.37 -16.67 22.65
C LEU A 3 -44.30 -17.60 23.25
N PHE A 4 -43.26 -16.98 23.84
CA PHE A 4 -42.63 -17.49 25.06
C PHE A 4 -43.56 -17.30 26.26
N SER A 5 -43.71 -18.31 27.13
CA SER A 5 -44.08 -18.10 28.55
C SER A 5 -43.94 -19.34 29.44
N ARG A 6 -42.96 -19.27 30.36
CA ARG A 6 -43.01 -19.74 31.79
C ARG A 6 -43.15 -21.27 31.98
N ARG A 7 -42.67 -21.93 33.05
CA ARG A 7 -42.14 -21.53 34.37
C ARG A 7 -41.24 -22.67 34.91
N LYS A 8 -40.33 -22.41 35.86
CA LYS A 8 -39.70 -23.45 36.73
C LYS A 8 -40.01 -23.17 38.20
N LYS A 9 -39.91 -24.22 39.03
CA LYS A 9 -39.90 -24.26 40.52
C LYS A 9 -41.26 -24.34 41.22
N GLN A 10 -41.54 -25.50 41.81
CA GLN A 10 -41.60 -25.65 43.28
C GLN A 10 -41.39 -27.11 43.71
N ASP A 11 -40.93 -27.28 44.95
CA ASP A 11 -40.69 -28.54 45.67
C ASP A 11 -42.04 -29.25 46.00
N ASP A 12 -42.12 -30.54 46.40
CA ASP A 12 -41.76 -31.00 47.76
C ASP A 12 -41.67 -32.56 47.89
N ASP A 13 -41.24 -32.98 49.08
CA ASP A 13 -40.84 -34.30 49.60
C ASP A 13 -41.84 -35.48 49.53
N VAL A 14 -41.33 -36.71 49.29
CA VAL A 14 -41.71 -37.95 50.00
C VAL A 14 -40.53 -38.94 50.05
N THR A 15 -40.04 -39.28 51.25
CA THR A 15 -39.24 -40.51 51.53
C THR A 15 -40.13 -41.51 52.31
N PRO A 16 -39.98 -42.85 52.16
CA PRO A 16 -39.12 -43.63 53.09
C PRO A 16 -38.40 -44.83 52.41
N GLU A 17 -37.12 -45.08 52.73
CA GLU A 17 -36.61 -46.05 53.74
C GLU A 17 -36.51 -47.52 53.29
N SER A 18 -35.28 -48.02 53.15
CA SER A 18 -34.85 -49.37 53.60
C SER A 18 -33.32 -49.55 53.48
N ALA A 19 -32.67 -49.74 54.62
CA ALA A 19 -31.30 -50.27 54.78
C ALA A 19 -31.42 -51.74 55.29
N PRO A 20 -30.38 -52.48 55.80
CA PRO A 20 -28.97 -52.10 56.04
C PRO A 20 -27.89 -53.21 55.82
N ALA A 21 -26.62 -52.83 56.08
CA ALA A 21 -25.48 -53.63 56.62
C ALA A 21 -24.91 -54.81 55.77
N ALA A 22 -23.67 -55.28 55.92
CA ALA A 22 -22.51 -54.99 56.81
C ALA A 22 -21.20 -55.11 55.97
N ALA A 23 -20.17 -54.27 56.10
CA ALA A 23 -19.05 -54.28 57.06
C ALA A 23 -18.23 -55.58 57.14
N GLU A 24 -16.90 -55.45 56.98
CA GLU A 24 -15.79 -56.22 57.63
C GLU A 24 -14.46 -55.49 57.32
N VAL A 25 -13.43 -55.65 58.17
CA VAL A 25 -12.23 -54.78 58.24
C VAL A 25 -10.94 -55.59 58.45
N GLY A 26 -9.82 -55.13 57.86
CA GLY A 26 -8.47 -55.39 58.37
C GLY A 26 -7.39 -55.23 57.28
N SER A 27 -6.11 -55.02 57.59
CA SER A 27 -5.38 -54.49 58.76
C SER A 27 -3.88 -54.58 58.40
N ASP A 28 -3.03 -53.71 58.99
CA ASP A 28 -1.55 -53.80 59.04
C ASP A 28 -0.76 -53.58 57.72
N ALA A 29 0.14 -52.60 57.59
CA ALA A 29 1.41 -52.30 58.31
C ALA A 29 2.60 -53.15 57.77
N GLU A 30 3.83 -52.66 57.56
CA GLU A 30 4.51 -51.43 58.02
C GLU A 30 5.73 -51.03 57.12
N THR A 31 6.02 -49.71 57.03
CA THR A 31 7.33 -49.01 57.05
C THR A 31 8.61 -49.52 56.32
N SER A 32 9.21 -48.65 55.47
CA SER A 32 10.64 -48.20 55.62
C SER A 32 11.08 -47.03 54.69
N VAL A 33 11.49 -45.91 55.33
CA VAL A 33 12.45 -44.83 54.98
C VAL A 33 12.93 -44.63 53.51
N SER A 34 12.97 -43.46 52.85
CA SER A 34 13.20 -42.02 53.17
C SER A 34 14.51 -41.48 52.53
N ALA A 35 14.42 -40.51 51.60
CA ALA A 35 15.44 -39.46 51.39
C ALA A 35 14.94 -38.27 50.50
N SER A 36 14.77 -37.11 51.14
CA SER A 36 14.82 -35.71 50.65
C SER A 36 14.54 -35.31 49.17
N GLY A 37 13.60 -34.36 49.01
CA GLY A 37 13.46 -33.49 47.83
C GLY A 37 12.65 -32.22 48.17
N ILE A 38 13.18 -31.04 47.88
CA ILE A 38 12.64 -29.73 48.32
C ILE A 38 11.72 -29.12 47.25
N ALA A 39 10.68 -28.40 47.69
CA ALA A 39 9.92 -27.45 46.88
C ALA A 39 9.42 -26.29 47.78
N PRO A 40 8.99 -25.13 47.25
CA PRO A 40 8.90 -24.72 45.84
C PRO A 40 9.66 -23.41 45.52
N GLY A 41 9.74 -23.03 44.23
CA GLY A 41 10.16 -21.67 43.85
C GLY A 41 10.46 -21.46 42.37
N SER A 42 9.55 -20.78 41.67
CA SER A 42 9.78 -20.01 40.43
C SER A 42 10.22 -20.78 39.17
N GLU A 43 9.24 -21.33 38.44
CA GLU A 43 9.34 -21.43 36.98
C GLU A 43 8.89 -20.09 36.35
N PRO A 44 9.49 -19.64 35.23
CA PRO A 44 9.00 -18.47 34.51
C PRO A 44 7.64 -18.79 33.87
N SER A 45 6.66 -17.89 34.07
CA SER A 45 5.35 -18.00 33.44
C SER A 45 5.48 -18.16 31.93
N GLY A 46 4.79 -19.16 31.37
CA GLY A 46 4.80 -19.42 29.94
C GLY A 46 4.38 -18.20 29.14
N GLU A 47 5.22 -17.85 28.16
CA GLU A 47 4.87 -16.96 27.07
C GLU A 47 3.64 -17.54 26.36
N ALA A 48 2.53 -16.82 26.38
CA ALA A 48 1.29 -17.27 25.75
C ALA A 48 1.54 -17.37 24.23
N ALA A 49 1.51 -18.58 23.69
CA ALA A 49 1.69 -18.80 22.26
C ALA A 49 0.64 -18.00 21.48
N ALA A 50 1.10 -16.99 20.74
CA ALA A 50 0.22 -16.13 19.95
C ALA A 50 -0.57 -16.98 18.92
N PRO A 51 -1.85 -16.66 18.66
CA PRO A 51 -2.66 -17.43 17.74
C PRO A 51 -2.05 -17.47 16.33
N VAL A 52 -1.92 -18.68 15.78
CA VAL A 52 -1.33 -18.94 14.46
C VAL A 52 -2.46 -19.00 13.44
N VAL A 53 -2.56 -17.96 12.60
CA VAL A 53 -3.50 -17.91 11.47
C VAL A 53 -2.84 -18.57 10.26
N ASN A 54 -3.49 -19.56 9.66
CA ASN A 54 -3.00 -20.21 8.44
C ASN A 54 -3.23 -19.29 7.23
N VAL A 55 -2.24 -19.13 6.33
CA VAL A 55 -2.33 -18.21 5.19
C VAL A 55 -1.95 -18.89 3.88
N SER A 56 -2.76 -18.69 2.83
CA SER A 56 -2.56 -19.29 1.50
C SER A 56 -2.36 -18.23 0.40
N VAL A 57 -1.55 -18.56 -0.61
CA VAL A 57 -1.11 -17.65 -1.68
C VAL A 57 -1.21 -18.34 -3.05
N GLN A 58 -1.65 -17.61 -4.08
CA GLN A 58 -1.29 -17.88 -5.48
C GLN A 58 -1.08 -16.58 -6.26
N ALA A 59 -0.03 -16.55 -7.08
CA ALA A 59 0.17 -15.56 -8.13
C ALA A 59 -0.22 -16.17 -9.49
N PHE A 60 -1.26 -15.64 -10.13
CA PHE A 60 -1.73 -16.17 -11.41
C PHE A 60 -0.99 -15.53 -12.59
N ARG A 61 -0.21 -16.33 -13.34
CA ARG A 61 0.56 -15.86 -14.50
C ARG A 61 -0.21 -16.14 -15.80
N GLY A 62 -0.84 -15.11 -16.36
CA GLY A 62 -1.58 -15.20 -17.61
C GLY A 62 -0.70 -15.61 -18.80
N LEU A 63 -1.21 -16.53 -19.62
CA LEU A 63 -0.52 -17.11 -20.78
C LEU A 63 -0.85 -16.33 -22.06
N GLY A 64 0.16 -15.99 -22.88
CA GLY A 64 -0.04 -15.78 -24.33
C GLY A 64 0.60 -14.55 -24.97
N SER A 65 1.94 -14.56 -25.14
CA SER A 65 2.62 -13.65 -26.07
C SER A 65 3.30 -14.44 -27.20
N PRO A 66 2.92 -14.27 -28.47
CA PRO A 66 3.74 -14.72 -29.59
C PRO A 66 4.96 -13.80 -29.78
N SER A 67 6.09 -14.38 -30.17
CA SER A 67 7.38 -13.70 -30.28
C SER A 67 7.41 -12.57 -31.31
N GLY A 68 8.10 -11.47 -30.99
CA GLY A 68 8.42 -10.42 -31.95
C GLY A 68 9.47 -10.85 -33.00
N PRO A 69 9.50 -10.22 -34.18
CA PRO A 69 10.51 -10.49 -35.21
C PRO A 69 11.87 -9.84 -34.89
N ALA A 70 12.95 -10.41 -35.42
CA ALA A 70 14.33 -10.03 -35.12
C ALA A 70 14.82 -8.79 -35.89
N VAL A 71 15.74 -8.04 -35.25
CA VAL A 71 16.44 -6.87 -35.81
C VAL A 71 17.77 -7.30 -36.46
N ALA A 72 18.17 -6.62 -37.54
CA ALA A 72 19.49 -6.75 -38.17
C ALA A 72 20.28 -5.41 -38.10
N PRO A 73 21.62 -5.42 -37.93
CA PRO A 73 22.45 -4.22 -37.78
C PRO A 73 23.17 -3.83 -39.12
N PRO A 74 24.05 -2.81 -39.23
CA PRO A 74 23.80 -1.66 -40.10
C PRO A 74 24.83 -1.44 -41.22
N ALA A 75 24.68 -0.38 -42.03
CA ALA A 75 25.70 0.07 -43.01
C ALA A 75 25.75 1.61 -43.20
N GLU A 76 26.85 2.19 -42.71
CA GLU A 76 27.67 3.33 -43.17
C GLU A 76 27.11 4.49 -44.06
N THR A 77 27.34 5.71 -43.56
CA THR A 77 27.50 7.03 -44.24
C THR A 77 28.82 7.12 -45.06
N PRO A 78 29.12 8.14 -45.94
CA PRO A 78 28.93 9.60 -45.68
C PRO A 78 28.74 10.59 -46.88
N GLU A 79 28.51 11.87 -46.51
CA GLU A 79 28.88 13.16 -47.20
C GLU A 79 28.31 13.54 -48.61
N ALA A 80 28.17 14.81 -49.02
CA ALA A 80 28.37 16.14 -48.40
C ALA A 80 27.69 17.29 -49.22
N GLY A 81 27.62 18.51 -48.65
CA GLY A 81 27.49 19.81 -49.36
C GLY A 81 26.07 20.41 -49.41
N HIS A 82 25.80 21.67 -49.03
CA HIS A 82 26.58 22.91 -49.25
C HIS A 82 26.28 24.03 -48.23
N ASP A 83 27.20 24.99 -48.14
CA ASP A 83 27.16 26.19 -47.27
C ASP A 83 26.02 27.18 -47.57
N LEU A 84 25.72 28.07 -46.60
CA LEU A 84 26.11 29.50 -46.70
C LEU A 84 25.99 30.26 -45.36
N ILE A 85 26.98 31.14 -45.13
CA ILE A 85 27.15 32.07 -43.99
C ILE A 85 27.52 33.46 -44.59
N ASP A 86 27.35 34.63 -43.96
CA ASP A 86 26.99 35.05 -42.59
C ASP A 86 26.34 36.48 -42.66
N PRO A 87 25.89 37.16 -41.58
CA PRO A 87 26.84 37.87 -40.69
C PRO A 87 26.46 38.02 -39.20
N VAL A 88 27.48 37.79 -38.35
CA VAL A 88 27.66 38.31 -36.98
C VAL A 88 27.06 39.71 -36.72
N ALA A 89 26.35 39.84 -35.61
CA ALA A 89 26.15 41.10 -34.89
C ALA A 89 26.74 40.98 -33.47
N ASP A 90 27.40 42.03 -32.98
CA ASP A 90 27.93 42.11 -31.60
C ASP A 90 26.80 41.97 -30.58
N GLU A 91 26.77 40.88 -29.81
CA GLU A 91 26.07 40.85 -28.52
C GLU A 91 27.01 41.21 -27.39
N THR A 92 26.64 42.26 -26.66
CA THR A 92 27.29 42.69 -25.43
C THR A 92 27.29 41.59 -24.37
N PRO A 93 28.27 41.56 -23.44
CA PRO A 93 28.35 40.51 -22.43
C PRO A 93 27.06 40.40 -21.60
N ILE A 94 26.35 39.29 -21.77
CA ILE A 94 25.17 38.96 -20.97
C ILE A 94 25.66 38.77 -19.53
N ALA A 95 25.17 39.61 -18.61
CA ALA A 95 25.45 39.47 -17.18
C ALA A 95 24.97 38.08 -16.70
N PRO A 96 25.64 37.45 -15.71
CA PRO A 96 25.25 36.13 -15.23
C PRO A 96 23.77 36.14 -14.82
N ALA A 97 23.05 35.10 -15.26
CA ALA A 97 21.62 34.96 -15.02
C ALA A 97 21.29 35.22 -13.55
N GLN A 98 20.40 36.18 -13.30
CA GLN A 98 19.96 36.50 -11.95
C GLN A 98 19.29 35.24 -11.38
N ALA A 99 19.82 34.75 -10.26
CA ALA A 99 19.20 33.65 -9.53
C ALA A 99 17.74 34.04 -9.24
N GLN A 100 16.81 33.23 -9.74
CA GLN A 100 15.39 33.44 -9.50
C GLN A 100 15.14 33.47 -7.98
N SER A 101 14.42 34.48 -7.51
CA SER A 101 14.09 34.64 -6.10
C SER A 101 13.48 33.34 -5.56
N PRO A 102 13.90 32.84 -4.38
CA PRO A 102 13.35 31.60 -3.84
C PRO A 102 11.84 31.74 -3.68
N SER A 103 11.08 30.81 -4.24
CA SER A 103 9.62 30.88 -4.44
C SER A 103 8.79 30.79 -3.15
N GLY A 104 9.39 31.03 -1.98
CA GLY A 104 8.79 30.86 -0.65
C GLY A 104 8.42 29.42 -0.26
N ARG A 105 8.36 28.52 -1.24
CA ARG A 105 8.03 27.10 -1.11
C ARG A 105 9.24 26.35 -0.50
N PRO A 106 9.04 25.43 0.45
CA PRO A 106 10.13 24.63 1.00
C PRO A 106 10.81 23.80 -0.11
N PRO A 107 12.12 23.50 0.01
CA PRO A 107 12.80 22.58 -0.89
C PRO A 107 12.15 21.19 -0.81
N LEU A 108 12.26 20.43 -1.88
CA LEU A 108 11.64 19.11 -2.03
C LEU A 108 12.70 18.00 -2.08
N PRO A 109 12.34 16.73 -1.78
CA PRO A 109 11.01 16.23 -1.37
C PRO A 109 10.58 16.64 0.05
N LEU A 110 9.27 16.54 0.35
CA LEU A 110 8.72 16.82 1.69
C LEU A 110 8.83 15.63 2.65
N ALA A 111 8.97 14.43 2.10
CA ALA A 111 9.00 13.16 2.81
C ALA A 111 10.34 12.43 2.57
N PRO A 112 10.66 11.39 3.34
CA PRO A 112 11.84 10.55 3.09
C PRO A 112 11.89 10.02 1.65
N VAL A 113 13.12 9.96 1.12
CA VAL A 113 13.43 9.40 -0.22
C VAL A 113 13.33 7.88 -0.21
N ASP A 114 13.82 7.26 0.87
CA ASP A 114 13.70 5.83 1.09
C ASP A 114 12.29 5.47 1.57
N PRO A 115 11.66 4.43 1.01
CA PRO A 115 10.42 3.89 1.56
C PRO A 115 10.67 3.24 2.93
N PRO A 116 9.62 2.98 3.72
CA PRO A 116 9.74 2.26 4.99
C PRO A 116 10.43 0.91 4.82
N GLU A 117 11.10 0.46 5.88
CA GLU A 117 11.64 -0.89 5.96
C GLU A 117 10.50 -1.92 5.80
N GLN A 118 10.69 -2.87 4.88
CA GLN A 118 9.71 -3.92 4.61
C GLN A 118 9.71 -4.90 5.79
N THR A 119 8.57 -4.99 6.50
CA THR A 119 8.38 -5.94 7.60
C THR A 119 7.59 -7.16 7.14
N GLU A 120 7.82 -8.31 7.77
CA GLU A 120 7.07 -9.54 7.50
C GLU A 120 6.44 -10.06 8.81
N SER A 121 5.15 -9.78 9.04
CA SER A 121 4.42 -10.34 10.18
C SER A 121 4.21 -11.86 10.05
N ILE A 122 4.33 -12.40 8.83
CA ILE A 122 4.44 -13.82 8.50
C ILE A 122 5.62 -13.99 7.53
N PRO A 123 6.58 -14.91 7.77
CA PRO A 123 7.73 -15.10 6.89
C PRO A 123 7.35 -15.35 5.42
N GLY A 124 7.98 -14.60 4.51
CA GLY A 124 7.69 -14.61 3.07
C GLY A 124 6.42 -13.85 2.66
N MET A 125 5.81 -13.08 3.55
CA MET A 125 4.62 -12.26 3.29
C MET A 125 4.86 -10.82 3.79
N PRO A 126 5.19 -9.86 2.91
CA PRO A 126 5.45 -8.49 3.31
C PRO A 126 4.16 -7.81 3.80
N ASP A 127 4.29 -7.10 4.92
CA ASP A 127 3.29 -6.18 5.42
C ASP A 127 3.24 -4.92 4.54
N ASN A 128 2.09 -4.27 4.51
CA ASN A 128 1.94 -2.97 3.86
C ASN A 128 2.45 -1.85 4.78
N ALA A 129 3.77 -1.75 4.92
CA ALA A 129 4.42 -0.80 5.81
C ALA A 129 4.02 0.66 5.51
N LEU A 130 3.89 1.03 4.23
CA LEU A 130 3.42 2.36 3.81
C LEU A 130 2.01 2.70 4.32
N LEU A 131 1.08 1.75 4.17
CA LEU A 131 -0.29 1.90 4.66
C LEU A 131 -0.33 1.94 6.19
N ARG A 132 0.40 1.04 6.87
CA ARG A 132 0.50 1.00 8.33
C ARG A 132 1.03 2.32 8.89
N ASP A 133 2.12 2.84 8.32
CA ASP A 133 2.76 4.06 8.78
C ASP A 133 1.89 5.31 8.47
N ALA A 134 1.02 5.25 7.46
CA ALA A 134 0.00 6.27 7.21
C ALA A 134 -1.20 6.16 8.17
N LEU A 135 -1.68 4.96 8.48
CA LEU A 135 -2.73 4.72 9.48
C LEU A 135 -2.30 5.16 10.89
N ALA A 136 -1.04 4.93 11.24
CA ALA A 136 -0.43 5.38 12.50
C ALA A 136 -0.41 6.91 12.68
N GLN A 137 -0.58 7.69 11.60
CA GLN A 137 -0.69 9.15 11.65
C GLN A 137 -2.14 9.61 11.92
N LEU A 138 -3.14 8.75 11.81
CA LEU A 138 -4.53 9.10 12.12
C LEU A 138 -4.72 9.27 13.64
N GLY A 139 -5.28 10.41 14.04
CA GLY A 139 -5.87 10.62 15.37
C GLY A 139 -7.38 10.43 15.37
N ASP A 140 -8.01 10.64 16.54
CA ASP A 140 -9.45 10.43 16.73
C ASP A 140 -10.34 11.27 15.78
N ASP A 141 -9.94 12.51 15.50
CA ASP A 141 -10.61 13.44 14.58
C ASP A 141 -9.81 13.63 13.27
N ALA A 142 -9.52 12.52 12.57
CA ALA A 142 -8.73 12.53 11.33
C ALA A 142 -9.26 13.53 10.28
N SER A 143 -8.39 14.42 9.82
CA SER A 143 -8.70 15.41 8.80
C SER A 143 -8.82 14.80 7.41
N GLN A 144 -9.49 15.52 6.50
CA GLN A 144 -9.60 15.11 5.10
C GLN A 144 -8.22 14.92 4.43
N ALA A 145 -7.21 15.71 4.80
CA ALA A 145 -5.86 15.59 4.26
C ALA A 145 -5.17 14.29 4.71
N GLU A 146 -5.34 13.91 5.97
CA GLU A 146 -4.81 12.65 6.52
C GLU A 146 -5.52 11.44 5.88
N LEU A 147 -6.85 11.47 5.75
CA LEU A 147 -7.62 10.42 5.08
C LEU A 147 -7.23 10.24 3.59
N LEU A 148 -6.97 11.35 2.87
CA LEU A 148 -6.45 11.29 1.50
C LEU A 148 -5.00 10.79 1.47
N GLY A 149 -4.18 11.08 2.49
CA GLY A 149 -2.85 10.52 2.69
C GLY A 149 -2.89 9.00 2.85
N VAL A 150 -3.80 8.48 3.66
CA VAL A 150 -4.01 7.02 3.81
C VAL A 150 -4.50 6.41 2.50
N LEU A 151 -5.47 7.02 1.81
CA LEU A 151 -5.96 6.53 0.50
C LEU A 151 -4.83 6.47 -0.56
N ARG A 152 -3.93 7.45 -0.53
CA ARG A 152 -2.75 7.49 -1.42
C ARG A 152 -1.78 6.34 -1.17
N GLN A 153 -1.62 5.91 0.09
CA GLN A 153 -0.74 4.80 0.47
C GLN A 153 -1.41 3.43 0.38
N SER A 154 -2.73 3.35 0.57
CA SER A 154 -3.50 2.10 0.42
C SER A 154 -3.61 1.64 -1.04
N LEU A 155 -3.24 2.48 -2.01
CA LEU A 155 -3.01 2.14 -3.41
C LEU A 155 -1.65 1.44 -3.66
N GLN A 156 -0.87 1.08 -2.64
CA GLN A 156 0.46 0.48 -2.80
C GLN A 156 0.54 -0.91 -2.16
N GLY A 157 1.27 -1.84 -2.79
CA GLY A 157 1.56 -3.16 -2.23
C GLY A 157 0.35 -4.12 -2.19
N HIS A 158 0.16 -4.74 -1.03
CA HIS A 158 -0.82 -5.81 -0.81
C HIS A 158 -1.70 -5.52 0.40
N LEU A 159 -2.82 -6.24 0.50
CA LEU A 159 -3.67 -6.27 1.67
C LEU A 159 -3.92 -7.72 2.09
N PHE A 160 -4.04 -7.93 3.39
CA PHE A 160 -4.44 -9.20 3.97
C PHE A 160 -5.97 -9.21 4.08
N LEU A 161 -6.62 -10.27 3.62
CA LEU A 161 -8.05 -10.50 3.80
C LEU A 161 -8.23 -11.66 4.78
N ARG A 162 -9.04 -11.46 5.81
CA ARG A 162 -9.42 -12.51 6.76
C ARG A 162 -10.49 -13.39 6.12
N VAL A 163 -10.34 -14.71 6.22
CA VAL A 163 -11.24 -15.71 5.65
C VAL A 163 -11.69 -16.68 6.72
N SER A 164 -13.00 -16.91 6.82
CA SER A 164 -13.56 -17.94 7.71
C SER A 164 -13.35 -19.34 7.13
N GLY A 165 -12.88 -20.28 7.95
CA GLY A 165 -12.41 -21.60 7.54
C GLY A 165 -11.04 -21.58 6.86
N ASP A 166 -10.62 -22.72 6.27
CA ASP A 166 -9.38 -22.83 5.51
C ASP A 166 -9.54 -22.26 4.09
N ALA A 167 -8.86 -21.15 3.79
CA ALA A 167 -8.85 -20.53 2.46
C ALA A 167 -8.19 -21.42 1.39
N GLY A 168 -7.17 -22.20 1.76
CA GLY A 168 -6.46 -23.10 0.86
C GLY A 168 -7.33 -24.27 0.41
N GLU A 169 -8.18 -24.82 1.27
CA GLU A 169 -9.21 -25.80 0.89
C GLU A 169 -10.29 -25.17 0.00
N GLN A 170 -10.82 -24.00 0.37
CA GLN A 170 -11.81 -23.28 -0.44
C GLN A 170 -11.29 -23.04 -1.88
N ILE A 171 -10.04 -22.59 -2.03
CA ILE A 171 -9.39 -22.39 -3.33
C ILE A 171 -9.21 -23.71 -4.09
N LYS A 172 -8.71 -24.77 -3.44
CA LYS A 172 -8.51 -26.10 -4.08
C LYS A 172 -9.82 -26.69 -4.60
N GLU A 173 -10.93 -26.45 -3.91
CA GLU A 173 -12.26 -26.92 -4.28
C GLU A 173 -13.00 -25.97 -5.23
N GLY A 174 -12.43 -24.81 -5.56
CA GLY A 174 -13.06 -23.79 -6.41
C GLY A 174 -14.27 -23.09 -5.76
N ARG A 175 -14.36 -23.12 -4.42
CA ARG A 175 -15.38 -22.39 -3.67
C ARG A 175 -15.01 -20.90 -3.56
N PRO A 176 -15.98 -19.97 -3.58
CA PRO A 176 -15.72 -18.57 -3.22
C PRO A 176 -15.13 -18.47 -1.82
N LEU A 177 -14.17 -17.57 -1.63
CA LEU A 177 -13.59 -17.30 -0.31
C LEU A 177 -14.64 -16.66 0.61
N ALA A 178 -14.82 -17.22 1.80
CA ALA A 178 -15.63 -16.65 2.87
C ALA A 178 -14.89 -15.48 3.55
N ILE A 179 -14.71 -14.37 2.82
CA ILE A 179 -14.03 -13.16 3.30
C ILE A 179 -14.87 -12.52 4.42
N ALA A 180 -14.19 -11.98 5.43
CA ALA A 180 -14.83 -11.30 6.56
C ALA A 180 -15.50 -9.97 6.14
N VAL A 181 -16.70 -9.75 6.66
CA VAL A 181 -17.58 -8.62 6.33
C VAL A 181 -18.21 -8.07 7.61
N VAL A 182 -18.25 -6.75 7.74
CA VAL A 182 -19.04 -6.04 8.77
C VAL A 182 -20.32 -5.52 8.14
N ASN A 183 -21.45 -5.68 8.84
CA ASN A 183 -22.73 -5.16 8.39
C ASN A 183 -23.16 -3.99 9.28
N ASP A 184 -23.52 -2.86 8.66
CA ASP A 184 -24.13 -1.70 9.32
C ASP A 184 -25.48 -1.39 8.65
N GLY A 185 -26.57 -1.74 9.34
CA GLY A 185 -27.92 -1.65 8.79
C GLY A 185 -28.13 -2.52 7.55
N GLU A 186 -28.32 -1.88 6.39
CA GLU A 186 -28.45 -2.52 5.08
C GLU A 186 -27.13 -2.56 4.28
N SER A 187 -26.07 -1.93 4.80
CA SER A 187 -24.76 -1.84 4.15
C SER A 187 -23.81 -2.94 4.63
N SER A 188 -23.10 -3.57 3.71
CA SER A 188 -22.04 -4.54 4.00
C SER A 188 -20.68 -3.96 3.60
N PHE A 189 -19.68 -4.05 4.46
CA PHE A 189 -18.32 -3.57 4.22
C PHE A 189 -17.33 -4.74 4.32
N MET A 190 -16.46 -4.89 3.32
CA MET A 190 -15.42 -5.92 3.37
C MET A 190 -14.30 -5.51 4.34
N LEU A 191 -13.71 -6.46 5.05
CA LEU A 191 -12.54 -6.23 5.90
C LEU A 191 -11.23 -6.54 5.17
N ALA A 192 -10.29 -5.60 5.23
CA ALA A 192 -8.90 -5.80 4.83
C ALA A 192 -7.94 -5.28 5.91
N PHE A 193 -6.69 -5.72 5.81
CA PHE A 193 -5.68 -5.45 6.84
C PHE A 193 -4.34 -5.09 6.21
N SER A 194 -3.61 -4.17 6.85
CA SER A 194 -2.26 -3.74 6.45
C SER A 194 -1.21 -4.83 6.68
N SER A 195 -1.44 -5.73 7.63
CA SER A 195 -0.47 -6.73 8.09
C SER A 195 -1.16 -7.98 8.65
N ALA A 196 -0.42 -9.08 8.74
CA ALA A 196 -0.91 -10.26 9.46
C ALA A 196 -1.02 -10.03 10.98
N ALA A 197 -0.31 -9.04 11.54
CA ALA A 197 -0.51 -8.59 12.91
C ALA A 197 -1.93 -8.02 13.11
N ALA A 198 -2.35 -7.08 12.27
CA ALA A 198 -3.69 -6.50 12.33
C ALA A 198 -4.82 -7.55 12.11
N VAL A 199 -4.59 -8.59 11.31
CA VAL A 199 -5.51 -9.75 11.22
C VAL A 199 -5.65 -10.46 12.58
N ARG A 200 -4.54 -10.74 13.28
CA ARG A 200 -4.58 -11.40 14.59
C ARG A 200 -5.26 -10.53 15.65
N ASP A 201 -5.06 -9.22 15.61
CA ASP A 201 -5.70 -8.30 16.55
C ASP A 201 -7.22 -8.23 16.32
N SER A 202 -7.64 -8.27 15.05
CA SER A 202 -9.06 -8.37 14.66
C SER A 202 -9.72 -9.68 15.08
N VAL A 203 -9.02 -10.81 14.99
CA VAL A 203 -9.50 -12.10 15.53
C VAL A 203 -9.61 -12.06 17.05
N GLN A 204 -8.63 -11.50 17.76
CA GLN A 204 -8.62 -11.44 19.23
C GLN A 204 -9.71 -10.52 19.82
N GLN A 205 -10.18 -9.53 19.07
CA GLN A 205 -11.31 -8.67 19.46
C GLN A 205 -12.68 -9.22 19.06
N GLY A 206 -12.73 -10.20 18.15
CA GLY A 206 -13.96 -10.87 17.73
C GLY A 206 -14.32 -12.10 18.58
N ASP A 207 -15.53 -12.62 18.37
CA ASP A 207 -16.00 -13.90 18.93
C ASP A 207 -15.62 -15.11 18.04
N GLU A 208 -14.68 -14.95 17.10
CA GLU A 208 -14.28 -15.96 16.12
C GLU A 208 -13.14 -16.85 16.62
N ASP A 209 -13.20 -18.15 16.33
CA ASP A 209 -12.13 -19.09 16.71
C ASP A 209 -10.88 -18.84 15.83
N PRO A 210 -9.70 -18.55 16.41
CA PRO A 210 -8.46 -18.42 15.66
C PRO A 210 -8.09 -19.69 14.87
N ALA A 211 -8.48 -20.88 15.35
CA ALA A 211 -8.21 -22.14 14.67
C ALA A 211 -9.12 -22.36 13.44
N GLU A 212 -10.28 -21.69 13.38
CA GLU A 212 -11.18 -21.68 12.22
C GLU A 212 -10.98 -20.43 11.35
N THR A 213 -9.92 -19.65 11.57
CA THR A 213 -9.63 -18.44 10.78
C THR A 213 -8.36 -18.63 9.94
N SER A 214 -8.43 -18.25 8.66
CA SER A 214 -7.28 -18.11 7.78
C SER A 214 -7.17 -16.67 7.26
N ALA A 215 -6.07 -16.38 6.57
CA ALA A 215 -5.97 -15.18 5.75
C ALA A 215 -5.51 -15.51 4.32
N VAL A 216 -5.69 -14.55 3.42
CA VAL A 216 -5.07 -14.53 2.10
C VAL A 216 -4.45 -13.16 1.84
N VAL A 217 -3.32 -13.12 1.15
CA VAL A 217 -2.68 -11.87 0.73
C VAL A 217 -3.06 -11.60 -0.73
N GLN A 218 -3.53 -10.40 -1.05
CA GLN A 218 -3.96 -10.01 -2.39
C GLN A 218 -3.40 -8.62 -2.76
N PRO A 219 -3.05 -8.37 -4.04
CA PRO A 219 -2.69 -7.02 -4.50
C PRO A 219 -3.82 -6.02 -4.25
N VAL A 220 -3.50 -4.80 -3.84
CA VAL A 220 -4.48 -3.74 -3.54
C VAL A 220 -5.54 -3.54 -4.63
N GLN A 221 -5.11 -3.54 -5.89
CA GLN A 221 -5.99 -3.37 -7.05
C GLN A 221 -7.04 -4.49 -7.17
N ALA A 222 -6.67 -5.75 -6.88
CA ALA A 222 -7.60 -6.86 -6.89
C ALA A 222 -8.59 -6.79 -5.72
N VAL A 223 -8.13 -6.36 -4.54
CA VAL A 223 -8.99 -6.14 -3.37
C VAL A 223 -10.02 -5.04 -3.66
N TYR A 224 -9.60 -3.92 -4.24
CA TYR A 224 -10.49 -2.81 -4.55
C TYR A 224 -11.49 -3.19 -5.64
N GLN A 225 -11.05 -3.88 -6.70
CA GLN A 225 -11.95 -4.38 -7.75
C GLN A 225 -13.03 -5.32 -7.17
N ASN A 226 -12.66 -6.20 -6.23
CA ASN A 226 -13.63 -7.08 -5.55
C ASN A 226 -14.65 -6.33 -4.67
N VAL A 227 -14.29 -5.15 -4.13
CA VAL A 227 -15.24 -4.28 -3.41
C VAL A 227 -16.21 -3.62 -4.38
N ILE A 228 -15.69 -3.10 -5.50
CA ILE A 228 -16.45 -2.35 -6.51
C ILE A 228 -17.42 -3.24 -7.30
N ASP A 229 -16.97 -4.44 -7.71
CA ASP A 229 -17.81 -5.42 -8.42
C ASP A 229 -18.72 -6.23 -7.47
N GLY A 230 -18.45 -6.17 -6.16
CA GLY A 230 -19.17 -6.88 -5.12
C GLY A 230 -20.37 -6.10 -4.56
N PRO A 231 -21.18 -6.73 -3.67
CA PRO A 231 -22.33 -6.09 -3.03
C PRO A 231 -21.92 -5.20 -1.84
N PHE A 232 -20.75 -4.56 -1.90
CA PHE A 232 -20.14 -3.89 -0.76
C PHE A 232 -20.28 -2.37 -0.84
N ALA A 233 -20.70 -1.75 0.25
CA ALA A 233 -20.73 -0.29 0.40
C ALA A 233 -19.32 0.32 0.52
N GLY A 234 -18.31 -0.50 0.82
CA GLY A 234 -16.91 -0.07 0.89
C GLY A 234 -16.00 -1.08 1.56
N LEU A 235 -14.81 -0.60 1.90
CA LEU A 235 -13.73 -1.32 2.57
C LEU A 235 -13.43 -0.71 3.93
N ILE A 236 -13.32 -1.53 4.97
CA ILE A 236 -12.73 -1.12 6.26
C ILE A 236 -11.31 -1.70 6.32
N ILE A 237 -10.33 -0.85 6.63
CA ILE A 237 -8.94 -1.26 6.83
C ILE A 237 -8.61 -1.18 8.32
N ASP A 238 -7.98 -2.25 8.83
CA ASP A 238 -7.48 -2.38 10.21
C ASP A 238 -8.55 -2.09 11.28
N ASN A 239 -9.74 -2.70 11.14
CA ASN A 239 -10.94 -2.39 11.93
C ASN A 239 -10.75 -2.40 13.47
N ALA A 240 -9.80 -3.21 13.95
CA ALA A 240 -9.47 -3.43 15.36
C ALA A 240 -8.44 -2.43 15.94
N SER A 241 -7.84 -1.59 15.11
CA SER A 241 -6.69 -0.75 15.45
C SER A 241 -7.12 0.69 15.78
N GLU A 242 -8.02 0.90 16.73
CA GLU A 242 -8.43 2.27 17.13
C GLU A 242 -7.24 3.11 17.64
N PRO A 243 -7.06 4.38 17.21
CA PRO A 243 -7.83 5.13 16.21
C PRO A 243 -7.33 4.94 14.75
N HIS A 244 -6.21 4.25 14.55
CA HIS A 244 -5.49 3.96 13.30
C HIS A 244 -6.22 3.02 12.32
N ARG A 245 -7.49 3.32 12.01
CA ARG A 245 -8.33 2.57 11.07
C ARG A 245 -9.07 3.51 10.13
N VAL A 246 -9.51 3.02 8.96
CA VAL A 246 -10.23 3.85 7.99
C VAL A 246 -11.36 3.08 7.29
N VAL A 247 -12.40 3.80 6.89
CA VAL A 247 -13.47 3.29 6.02
C VAL A 247 -13.42 4.04 4.70
N PHE A 248 -13.29 3.31 3.59
CA PHE A 248 -13.35 3.87 2.25
C PHE A 248 -14.64 3.42 1.55
N PRO A 249 -15.56 4.35 1.21
CA PRO A 249 -16.73 4.04 0.39
C PRO A 249 -16.34 3.50 -0.98
N SER A 250 -17.16 2.60 -1.54
CA SER A 250 -16.90 1.94 -2.82
C SER A 250 -16.68 2.94 -3.96
N GLU A 251 -17.41 4.05 -3.97
CA GLU A 251 -17.31 5.13 -4.97
C GLU A 251 -15.95 5.85 -4.94
N ILE A 252 -15.35 5.97 -3.74
CA ILE A 252 -14.01 6.57 -3.57
C ILE A 252 -12.92 5.62 -4.06
N LEU A 253 -13.08 4.32 -3.79
CA LEU A 253 -12.18 3.28 -4.30
C LEU A 253 -12.27 3.17 -5.83
N GLN A 254 -13.48 3.21 -6.39
CA GLN A 254 -13.71 3.22 -7.83
C GLN A 254 -13.00 4.40 -8.49
N LYS A 255 -13.24 5.62 -8.01
CA LYS A 255 -12.59 6.81 -8.57
C LYS A 255 -11.06 6.73 -8.50
N ALA A 256 -10.51 6.22 -7.39
CA ALA A 256 -9.08 6.02 -7.24
C ALA A 256 -8.51 4.99 -8.24
N LEU A 257 -9.24 3.93 -8.60
CA LEU A 257 -8.79 2.99 -9.64
C LEU A 257 -8.94 3.56 -11.06
N GLU A 258 -10.01 4.31 -11.36
CA GLU A 258 -10.24 4.93 -12.68
C GLU A 258 -9.14 5.95 -13.04
N GLU A 259 -8.68 6.69 -12.02
CA GLU A 259 -7.59 7.67 -12.14
C GLU A 259 -6.19 7.02 -12.16
N ALA A 260 -6.02 5.76 -11.76
CA ALA A 260 -4.70 5.12 -11.65
C ALA A 260 -4.09 4.65 -12.99
N ASP A 261 -2.77 4.42 -12.98
CA ASP A 261 -2.11 3.61 -14.00
C ASP A 261 -2.60 2.15 -13.93
N PRO A 262 -3.02 1.48 -15.03
CA PRO A 262 -3.59 0.13 -14.98
C PRO A 262 -2.66 -0.95 -14.43
N THR A 263 -1.34 -0.72 -14.47
CA THR A 263 -0.30 -1.68 -14.04
C THR A 263 0.31 -1.34 -12.68
N PHE A 264 0.04 -0.15 -12.15
CA PHE A 264 0.65 0.40 -10.94
C PHE A 264 2.21 0.37 -11.01
N ALA A 265 2.81 0.39 -12.20
CA ALA A 265 4.25 0.11 -12.38
C ALA A 265 5.15 1.06 -11.60
N VAL A 266 5.00 2.38 -11.81
CA VAL A 266 5.77 3.40 -11.09
C VAL A 266 5.49 3.31 -9.58
N LYS A 267 4.21 3.26 -9.19
CA LYS A 267 3.78 3.16 -7.78
C LYS A 267 4.37 1.94 -7.05
N THR A 268 4.46 0.79 -7.72
CA THR A 268 5.09 -0.43 -7.20
C THR A 268 6.61 -0.27 -7.03
N LEU A 269 7.28 0.43 -7.95
CA LEU A 269 8.71 0.74 -7.83
C LEU A 269 8.99 1.76 -6.71
N LEU A 270 8.10 2.73 -6.49
CA LEU A 270 8.23 3.70 -5.39
C LEU A 270 8.15 3.03 -4.02
N ALA A 271 7.31 2.00 -3.86
CA ALA A 271 7.18 1.23 -2.63
C ALA A 271 8.32 0.22 -2.37
N ALA A 272 9.08 -0.15 -3.41
CA ALA A 272 10.17 -1.12 -3.31
C ALA A 272 11.44 -0.51 -2.68
N PRO A 273 12.21 -1.28 -1.87
CA PRO A 273 13.52 -0.86 -1.37
C PRO A 273 14.42 -0.31 -2.48
N ARG A 274 15.22 0.73 -2.17
CA ARG A 274 16.10 1.34 -3.16
C ARG A 274 17.27 0.42 -3.50
N GLU A 275 17.35 0.06 -4.78
CA GLU A 275 18.40 -0.75 -5.40
C GLU A 275 19.22 0.09 -6.39
N ALA A 276 20.41 -0.38 -6.77
CA ALA A 276 21.33 0.36 -7.65
C ALA A 276 20.78 0.66 -9.06
N ASP A 277 19.73 -0.03 -9.49
CA ASP A 277 19.05 0.15 -10.79
C ASP A 277 17.69 0.85 -10.66
N SER A 278 17.29 1.31 -9.46
CA SER A 278 15.95 1.86 -9.21
C SER A 278 15.62 3.06 -10.09
N GLU A 279 16.56 3.98 -10.31
CA GLU A 279 16.38 5.11 -11.24
C GLU A 279 16.12 4.63 -12.67
N ALA A 280 16.87 3.64 -13.15
CA ALA A 280 16.72 3.11 -14.50
C ALA A 280 15.38 2.39 -14.68
N ARG A 281 14.95 1.59 -13.69
CA ARG A 281 13.65 0.90 -13.69
C ARG A 281 12.47 1.88 -13.64
N VAL A 282 12.60 2.97 -12.88
CA VAL A 282 11.58 4.04 -12.90
C VAL A 282 11.61 4.77 -14.24
N ALA A 283 12.77 5.13 -14.80
CA ALA A 283 12.87 5.75 -16.11
C ALA A 283 12.25 4.90 -17.24
N GLU A 284 12.41 3.57 -17.20
CA GLU A 284 11.74 2.64 -18.11
C GLU A 284 10.22 2.67 -17.92
N ALA A 285 9.73 2.56 -16.67
CA ALA A 285 8.29 2.62 -16.38
C ALA A 285 7.63 3.96 -16.79
N LEU A 286 8.35 5.07 -16.69
CA LEU A 286 7.87 6.39 -17.12
C LEU A 286 7.60 6.49 -18.64
N THR A 287 8.10 5.56 -19.46
CA THR A 287 7.84 5.56 -20.92
C THR A 287 6.42 5.14 -21.31
N THR A 288 5.69 4.46 -20.41
CA THR A 288 4.34 3.93 -20.69
C THR A 288 3.32 4.22 -19.59
N ALA A 289 3.74 4.60 -18.39
CA ALA A 289 2.84 4.89 -17.28
C ALA A 289 1.91 6.08 -17.55
N ARG A 290 0.70 6.03 -16.99
CA ARG A 290 -0.12 7.23 -16.80
C ARG A 290 0.55 8.12 -15.74
N LEU A 291 0.75 9.40 -16.06
CA LEU A 291 1.48 10.35 -15.22
C LEU A 291 0.73 11.68 -15.12
N TRP A 292 1.01 12.40 -14.03
CA TRP A 292 0.47 13.74 -13.78
C TRP A 292 1.60 14.69 -13.41
N VAL A 293 1.40 15.96 -13.74
CA VAL A 293 2.12 17.09 -13.17
C VAL A 293 1.19 17.88 -12.25
N ALA A 294 1.76 18.57 -11.26
CA ALA A 294 1.05 19.56 -10.48
C ALA A 294 1.07 20.90 -11.22
N VAL A 295 -0.10 21.51 -11.45
CA VAL A 295 -0.22 22.83 -12.08
C VAL A 295 -0.92 23.84 -11.18
N SER A 296 -0.52 25.11 -11.29
CA SER A 296 -1.15 26.23 -10.57
C SER A 296 -1.26 27.45 -11.48
N ASP A 297 -2.39 28.15 -11.41
CA ASP A 297 -2.53 29.50 -11.99
C ASP A 297 -1.84 30.49 -11.02
N VAL A 298 -0.59 30.83 -11.33
CA VAL A 298 0.28 31.62 -10.44
C VAL A 298 -0.04 33.11 -10.53
N ASP A 299 -0.37 33.59 -11.73
CA ASP A 299 -0.53 35.01 -12.05
C ASP A 299 -2.00 35.43 -12.30
N GLY A 300 -2.93 34.48 -12.39
CA GLY A 300 -4.37 34.76 -12.58
C GLY A 300 -4.73 35.18 -14.01
N ASP A 301 -3.81 35.00 -14.96
CA ASP A 301 -3.99 35.32 -16.38
C ASP A 301 -4.44 34.11 -17.22
N GLY A 302 -4.55 32.93 -16.58
CA GLY A 302 -4.89 31.66 -17.21
C GLY A 302 -3.70 30.87 -17.75
N GLN A 303 -2.46 31.33 -17.53
CA GLN A 303 -1.25 30.55 -17.81
C GLN A 303 -0.90 29.67 -16.61
N TYR A 304 -1.15 28.37 -16.76
CA TYR A 304 -0.81 27.39 -15.74
C TYR A 304 0.70 27.11 -15.73
N GLY A 305 1.35 27.45 -14.61
CA GLY A 305 2.72 27.03 -14.34
C GLY A 305 2.77 25.56 -13.93
N VAL A 306 3.72 24.81 -14.48
CA VAL A 306 4.03 23.43 -14.07
C VAL A 306 4.98 23.46 -12.87
N ALA A 307 4.70 22.67 -11.84
CA ALA A 307 5.48 22.68 -10.61
C ALA A 307 6.87 22.04 -10.78
N GLU A 308 7.90 22.80 -10.43
CA GLU A 308 9.29 22.35 -10.38
C GLU A 308 9.75 22.14 -8.94
N ALA A 309 10.62 21.16 -8.73
CA ALA A 309 11.26 20.89 -7.45
C ALA A 309 12.67 21.46 -7.45
N HIS A 310 12.99 22.21 -6.40
CA HIS A 310 14.35 22.58 -6.06
C HIS A 310 14.77 21.78 -4.83
N THR A 311 15.84 21.01 -4.97
CA THR A 311 16.50 20.31 -3.87
C THR A 311 17.46 21.25 -3.14
N ALA A 312 17.91 20.89 -1.94
CA ALA A 312 18.72 21.76 -1.08
C ALA A 312 20.12 22.12 -1.63
N ASP A 313 20.61 21.35 -2.60
CA ASP A 313 21.84 21.59 -3.37
C ASP A 313 21.65 22.56 -4.56
N GLY A 314 20.41 22.97 -4.85
CA GLY A 314 20.04 23.85 -5.96
C GLY A 314 19.72 23.12 -7.27
N SER A 315 19.77 21.78 -7.30
CA SER A 315 19.34 21.00 -8.48
C SER A 315 17.84 21.18 -8.76
N ARG A 316 17.46 21.16 -10.05
CA ARG A 316 16.13 21.54 -10.54
C ARG A 316 15.49 20.37 -11.27
N TYR A 317 14.34 19.91 -10.78
CA TYR A 317 13.64 18.73 -11.29
C TYR A 317 12.20 19.07 -11.68
N LEU A 318 11.67 18.43 -12.73
CA LEU A 318 10.23 18.43 -13.01
C LEU A 318 9.52 17.55 -11.97
N GLN A 319 8.46 18.05 -11.31
CA GLN A 319 7.66 17.21 -10.38
C GLN A 319 6.70 16.31 -11.17
N LEU A 320 6.83 15.00 -10.99
CA LEU A 320 5.95 13.99 -11.58
C LEU A 320 5.23 13.18 -10.50
N PHE A 321 4.05 12.69 -10.86
CA PHE A 321 3.17 11.93 -9.98
C PHE A 321 2.61 10.72 -10.71
N SER A 322 2.55 9.60 -10.00
CA SER A 322 1.95 8.33 -10.46
C SER A 322 0.44 8.26 -10.19
N HIS A 323 -0.10 9.23 -9.45
CA HIS A 323 -1.53 9.33 -9.16
C HIS A 323 -1.93 10.78 -8.82
N PRO A 324 -3.11 11.30 -9.24
CA PRO A 324 -3.55 12.66 -8.91
C PRO A 324 -3.67 12.93 -7.40
N LEU A 325 -3.95 11.91 -6.59
CA LEU A 325 -3.95 12.03 -5.12
C LEU A 325 -2.59 12.48 -4.56
N GLU A 326 -1.48 12.22 -5.24
CA GLU A 326 -0.15 12.67 -4.80
C GLU A 326 0.02 14.18 -4.96
N VAL A 327 -0.55 14.78 -6.00
CA VAL A 327 -0.62 16.24 -6.17
C VAL A 327 -1.43 16.87 -5.04
N ILE A 328 -2.61 16.30 -4.75
CA ILE A 328 -3.53 16.80 -3.73
C ILE A 328 -2.90 16.67 -2.34
N ALA A 329 -2.20 15.57 -2.05
CA ALA A 329 -1.54 15.31 -0.76
C ALA A 329 -0.42 16.30 -0.42
N LEU A 330 0.13 17.05 -1.39
CA LEU A 330 1.09 18.12 -1.12
C LEU A 330 0.43 19.33 -0.43
N GLY A 331 -0.90 19.46 -0.44
CA GLY A 331 -1.65 20.50 0.27
C GLY A 331 -1.46 21.93 -0.27
N ARG A 332 -0.85 22.09 -1.46
CA ARG A 332 -0.42 23.40 -2.00
C ARG A 332 -1.48 24.12 -2.84
N GLY A 333 -2.65 23.51 -3.04
CA GLY A 333 -3.72 24.00 -3.91
C GLY A 333 -3.53 23.68 -5.41
N ASP A 334 -2.38 23.12 -5.79
CA ASP A 334 -2.09 22.69 -7.16
C ASP A 334 -3.16 21.68 -7.66
N GLN A 335 -3.46 21.73 -8.96
CA GLN A 335 -4.34 20.78 -9.62
C GLN A 335 -3.53 19.70 -10.37
N PRO A 336 -3.96 18.44 -10.39
CA PRO A 336 -3.33 17.41 -11.18
C PRO A 336 -3.71 17.55 -12.66
N LEU A 337 -2.73 17.65 -13.55
CA LEU A 337 -2.92 17.63 -15.00
C LEU A 337 -2.23 16.38 -15.59
N PRO A 338 -2.94 15.55 -16.39
CA PRO A 338 -2.31 14.43 -17.09
C PRO A 338 -1.16 14.90 -17.99
N PHE A 339 -0.07 14.15 -18.00
CA PHE A 339 1.16 14.51 -18.71
C PHE A 339 1.78 13.25 -19.33
N THR A 340 2.24 13.30 -20.59
CA THR A 340 2.72 12.12 -21.31
C THR A 340 4.25 12.00 -21.33
N ALA A 341 4.77 10.80 -21.61
CA ALA A 341 6.20 10.55 -21.70
C ALA A 341 6.88 11.42 -22.78
N GLU A 342 6.21 11.64 -23.92
CA GLU A 342 6.68 12.52 -25.00
C GLU A 342 6.76 13.98 -24.55
N GLN A 343 5.80 14.44 -23.73
CA GLN A 343 5.82 15.80 -23.16
C GLN A 343 6.96 15.96 -22.14
N ILE A 344 7.22 14.94 -21.30
CA ILE A 344 8.38 14.91 -20.39
C ILE A 344 9.68 14.98 -21.17
N GLY A 345 9.83 14.15 -22.22
CA GLY A 345 10.97 14.18 -23.12
C GLY A 345 11.19 15.56 -23.75
N GLY A 346 10.12 16.16 -24.29
CA GLY A 346 10.16 17.51 -24.87
C GLY A 346 10.58 18.60 -23.89
N VAL A 347 10.04 18.58 -22.65
CA VAL A 347 10.45 19.51 -21.58
C VAL A 347 11.93 19.35 -21.26
N LEU A 348 12.42 18.11 -21.11
CA LEU A 348 13.83 17.85 -20.81
C LEU A 348 14.74 18.34 -21.95
N VAL A 349 14.38 18.10 -23.22
CA VAL A 349 15.14 18.61 -24.39
C VAL A 349 15.21 20.14 -24.37
N GLN A 350 14.07 20.83 -24.18
CA GLN A 350 14.00 22.30 -24.18
C GLN A 350 14.65 22.95 -22.96
N GLN A 351 14.78 22.22 -21.84
CA GLN A 351 15.33 22.71 -20.57
C GLN A 351 16.63 21.96 -20.22
N PRO A 352 17.78 22.31 -20.83
CA PRO A 352 19.06 21.66 -20.54
C PRO A 352 19.54 21.88 -19.09
N GLY A 353 19.01 22.90 -18.40
CA GLY A 353 19.27 23.16 -16.98
C GLY A 353 18.39 22.37 -16.00
N MET A 354 17.57 21.42 -16.46
CA MET A 354 16.89 20.46 -15.57
C MET A 354 17.77 19.23 -15.31
N SER A 355 17.96 18.92 -14.03
CA SER A 355 18.72 17.78 -13.50
C SER A 355 18.01 16.43 -13.69
N GLY A 356 16.69 16.43 -13.94
CA GLY A 356 15.89 15.23 -14.16
C GLY A 356 14.43 15.42 -13.75
N VAL A 357 13.80 14.35 -13.23
CA VAL A 357 12.45 14.38 -12.65
C VAL A 357 12.48 13.98 -11.17
N LEU A 358 11.55 14.51 -10.38
CA LEU A 358 11.29 14.08 -9.01
C LEU A 358 9.89 13.46 -8.96
N VAL A 359 9.82 12.15 -8.76
CA VAL A 359 8.56 11.42 -8.69
C VAL A 359 8.07 11.35 -7.23
N ASP A 360 6.79 11.61 -7.02
CA ASP A 360 6.08 11.61 -5.73
C ASP A 360 6.82 12.38 -4.61
N ALA A 361 6.87 13.71 -4.74
CA ALA A 361 7.47 14.58 -3.73
C ALA A 361 6.80 14.52 -2.34
N ALA A 362 5.64 13.85 -2.21
CA ALA A 362 4.94 13.57 -0.95
C ALA A 362 5.34 12.23 -0.30
N GLY A 363 6.13 11.39 -0.99
CA GLY A 363 6.79 10.22 -0.42
C GLY A 363 6.07 8.88 -0.63
N PRO A 364 6.77 7.79 -0.98
CA PRO A 364 8.23 7.69 -1.13
C PRO A 364 8.75 8.33 -2.41
N ALA A 365 9.64 9.32 -2.27
CA ALA A 365 10.12 10.09 -3.41
C ALA A 365 11.27 9.38 -4.13
N ILE A 366 11.42 9.59 -5.44
CA ILE A 366 12.67 9.25 -6.15
C ILE A 366 13.02 10.36 -7.14
N ALA A 367 14.26 10.85 -7.04
CA ALA A 367 14.85 11.67 -8.09
C ALA A 367 15.42 10.71 -9.14
N VAL A 368 15.08 10.93 -10.41
CA VAL A 368 15.61 10.15 -11.54
C VAL A 368 16.40 11.11 -12.41
N SER A 369 17.69 10.82 -12.56
CA SER A 369 18.65 11.69 -13.24
C SER A 369 18.34 11.87 -14.73
N ARG A 370 18.78 12.98 -15.30
CA ARG A 370 18.68 13.26 -16.74
C ARG A 370 19.33 12.16 -17.60
N GLU A 371 20.42 11.56 -17.11
CA GLU A 371 21.12 10.45 -17.76
C GLU A 371 20.27 9.17 -17.76
N ALA A 372 19.64 8.84 -16.63
CA ALA A 372 18.72 7.70 -16.53
C ALA A 372 17.47 7.87 -17.42
N LEU A 373 17.01 9.11 -17.61
CA LEU A 373 15.86 9.48 -18.44
C LEU A 373 16.08 9.40 -19.96
N ALA A 374 17.22 8.91 -20.44
CA ALA A 374 17.48 8.73 -21.87
C ALA A 374 16.34 8.00 -22.65
N PRO A 375 15.66 6.96 -22.11
CA PRO A 375 14.52 6.34 -22.79
C PRO A 375 13.31 7.27 -22.96
N VAL A 376 13.06 8.17 -21.98
CA VAL A 376 11.95 9.14 -22.02
C VAL A 376 12.31 10.32 -22.94
N ILE A 377 13.55 10.79 -22.90
CA ILE A 377 14.06 11.84 -23.80
C ILE A 377 13.98 11.40 -25.27
N ALA A 378 14.21 10.10 -25.55
CA ALA A 378 14.08 9.53 -26.90
C ALA A 378 12.64 9.53 -27.46
N LEU A 379 11.63 9.77 -26.62
CA LEU A 379 10.21 9.92 -27.03
C LEU A 379 9.82 11.37 -27.33
N ALA A 380 10.73 12.34 -27.18
CA ALA A 380 10.46 13.72 -27.53
C ALA A 380 10.03 13.83 -29.01
N PRO A 381 9.00 14.63 -29.35
CA PRO A 381 8.63 14.84 -30.74
C PRO A 381 9.78 15.50 -31.50
N ALA A 382 10.03 15.04 -32.73
CA ALA A 382 10.96 15.70 -33.63
C ALA A 382 10.45 17.11 -34.01
N GLU A 383 11.36 18.09 -34.04
CA GLU A 383 11.09 19.48 -34.46
C GLU A 383 10.76 19.62 -35.96
#